data_AF-A0A1Y1N4V5-F1
#
_entry.id   AF-A0A1Y1N4V5-F1
#
_cell.length_a   1.000
_cell.length_b   1.000
_cell.length_c   1.000
_cell.angle_alpha   90.00
_cell.angle_beta   90.00
_cell.angle_gamma   90.00
#
_symmetry.space_group_name_H-M   'P 1'
#
loop_
_entity.id
_entity.type
_entity.pdbx_description
1 polymer ?
#
loop_
_entity_poly.entity_id
_entity_poly.type
_entity_poly.pdbx_seq_one_letter_code
_entity_poly.pdbx_strand_id
1 'polypeptide(L)'
;MSAVEDFYMSMVAWPGLNKLFGGVLLNEILRNIDTNMETKRLFLYSAHDLNVVGLLGAMELHWAHIPYYTACIIIELYQIGHDPYVKVLYQEDYSKGFKEMRLPECDVLCPLEKFKKTVDRSIPGDNDYC
;
A
#
# COMPACT_ATOMS: atom_id res chain seq x y z
N MET A 1 -10.20 -21.41 5.93
CA MET A 1 -10.29 -20.14 5.18
C MET A 1 -11.77 -19.93 4.89
N SER A 2 -12.29 -18.73 5.14
CA SER A 2 -13.68 -18.38 4.84
C SER A 2 -13.84 -17.94 3.39
N ALA A 3 -15.06 -18.00 2.85
CA ALA A 3 -15.34 -17.56 1.47
C ALA A 3 -14.95 -16.08 1.22
N VAL A 4 -14.98 -15.24 2.27
CA VAL A 4 -14.56 -13.83 2.18
C VAL A 4 -13.04 -13.72 2.07
N GLU A 5 -12.29 -14.49 2.86
CA GLU A 5 -10.82 -14.53 2.76
C GLU A 5 -10.38 -15.04 1.39
N ASP A 6 -11.03 -16.08 0.86
CA ASP A 6 -10.77 -16.63 -0.48
C ASP A 6 -11.02 -15.57 -1.56
N PHE A 7 -12.12 -14.82 -1.44
CA PHE A 7 -12.46 -13.73 -2.35
C PHE A 7 -11.39 -12.64 -2.34
N TYR A 8 -11.00 -12.13 -1.16
CA TYR A 8 -9.95 -11.12 -1.06
C TYR A 8 -8.63 -11.60 -1.62
N MET A 9 -8.20 -12.83 -1.29
CA MET A 9 -6.98 -13.39 -1.83
C MET A 9 -7.02 -13.49 -3.35
N SER A 10 -8.16 -13.90 -3.93
CA SER A 10 -8.31 -13.99 -5.38
C SER A 10 -8.14 -12.63 -6.08
N MET A 11 -8.53 -11.52 -5.43
CA MET A 11 -8.43 -10.17 -5.99
C MET A 11 -6.99 -9.66 -6.08
N VAL A 12 -6.11 -10.08 -5.16
CA VAL A 12 -4.73 -9.56 -5.07
C VAL A 12 -3.67 -10.55 -5.53
N ALA A 13 -4.06 -11.80 -5.77
CA ALA A 13 -3.16 -12.86 -6.24
C ALA A 13 -2.67 -12.67 -7.68
N TRP A 14 -3.42 -11.96 -8.53
CA TRP A 14 -3.05 -11.78 -9.93
C TRP A 14 -2.38 -10.41 -10.16
N PRO A 15 -1.09 -10.36 -10.57
CA PRO A 15 -0.34 -9.10 -10.69
C PRO A 15 -0.99 -8.07 -11.64
N GLY A 16 -1.61 -8.53 -12.73
CA GLY A 16 -2.28 -7.62 -13.67
C GLY A 16 -3.50 -6.93 -13.07
N LEU A 17 -4.21 -7.58 -12.13
CA LEU A 17 -5.37 -6.98 -11.47
C LEU A 17 -4.94 -5.93 -10.46
N ASN A 18 -3.78 -6.12 -9.81
CA ASN A 18 -3.25 -5.13 -8.87
C ASN A 18 -3.05 -3.76 -9.55
N LYS A 19 -2.61 -3.72 -10.80
CA LYS A 19 -2.46 -2.46 -11.56
C LYS A 19 -3.76 -1.67 -11.72
N LEU A 20 -4.84 -2.38 -12.04
CA LEU A 20 -6.15 -1.79 -12.32
C LEU A 20 -6.98 -1.57 -11.04
N PHE A 21 -6.54 -2.14 -9.91
CA PHE A 21 -7.23 -2.07 -8.64
C PHE A 21 -6.46 -1.22 -7.62
N GLY A 22 -5.72 -1.83 -6.70
CA GLY A 22 -4.96 -1.12 -5.66
C GLY A 22 -3.86 -0.20 -6.20
N GLY A 23 -3.33 -0.52 -7.38
CA GLY A 23 -2.30 0.21 -8.10
C GLY A 23 -2.70 1.63 -8.48
N VAL A 24 -3.97 1.86 -8.78
CA VAL A 24 -4.49 3.19 -9.09
C VAL A 24 -4.36 4.13 -7.87
N LEU A 25 -4.75 3.65 -6.69
CA LEU A 25 -4.61 4.41 -5.44
C LEU A 25 -3.13 4.57 -5.07
N LEU A 26 -2.32 3.52 -5.24
CA LEU A 26 -0.89 3.58 -4.96
C LEU A 26 -0.16 4.61 -5.85
N ASN A 27 -0.53 4.69 -7.13
CA ASN A 27 0.00 5.70 -8.06
C ASN A 27 -0.32 7.12 -7.59
N GLU A 28 -1.55 7.37 -7.13
CA GLU A 28 -1.92 8.68 -6.59
C GLU A 28 -1.13 9.02 -5.31
N ILE A 29 -0.88 8.04 -4.44
CA ILE A 29 -0.04 8.23 -3.25
C ILE A 29 1.40 8.58 -3.65
N LEU A 30 1.99 7.87 -4.61
CA LEU A 30 3.33 8.15 -5.12
C LEU A 30 3.43 9.55 -5.75
N ARG A 31 2.43 9.95 -6.55
CA ARG A 31 2.34 11.30 -7.11
C ARG A 31 2.30 12.37 -6.02
N ASN A 32 1.53 12.13 -4.95
CA ASN A 32 1.47 13.06 -3.82
C ASN A 32 2.79 13.13 -3.05
N ILE A 33 3.50 12.02 -2.90
CA ILE A 33 4.86 12.00 -2.33
C ILE A 33 5.79 12.86 -3.18
N ASP A 34 5.77 12.70 -4.51
CA ASP A 34 6.70 13.42 -5.39
C ASP A 34 6.41 14.91 -5.55
N THR A 35 5.13 15.30 -5.49
CA THR A 35 4.71 16.69 -5.79
C THR A 35 4.47 17.55 -4.55
N ASN A 36 4.10 16.95 -3.42
CA ASN A 36 3.60 17.69 -2.26
C ASN A 36 4.42 17.49 -0.98
N MET A 37 5.63 16.90 -1.08
CA MET A 37 6.50 16.58 0.06
C MET A 37 6.74 17.75 1.02
N GLU A 38 6.81 18.98 0.50
CA GLU A 38 7.09 20.18 1.31
C GLU A 38 5.83 20.95 1.73
N THR A 39 4.71 20.77 1.03
CA THR A 39 3.52 21.63 1.16
C THR A 39 2.38 20.97 1.94
N LYS A 40 2.33 19.64 1.98
CA LYS A 40 1.28 18.87 2.66
C LYS A 40 1.90 17.85 3.60
N ARG A 41 1.42 17.84 4.85
CA ARG A 41 1.89 16.93 5.89
C ARG A 41 1.06 15.67 6.05
N LEU A 42 -0.16 15.65 5.51
CA LEU A 42 -1.08 14.52 5.64
C LEU A 42 -2.03 14.47 4.44
N PHE A 43 -2.17 13.27 3.88
CA PHE A 43 -3.23 12.89 2.96
C PHE A 43 -4.06 11.80 3.65
N LEU A 44 -5.38 11.99 3.70
CA LEU A 44 -6.30 11.04 4.33
C LEU A 44 -7.32 10.55 3.30
N TYR A 45 -7.36 9.23 3.11
CA TYR A 45 -8.28 8.56 2.20
C TYR A 45 -9.26 7.72 3.03
N SER A 46 -10.54 8.09 3.02
CA SER A 46 -11.61 7.29 3.61
C SER A 46 -12.16 6.34 2.54
N ALA A 47 -12.07 5.03 2.77
CA ALA A 47 -12.36 4.02 1.76
C ALA A 47 -13.00 2.76 2.38
N HIS A 48 -13.15 1.72 1.57
CA HIS A 48 -13.69 0.42 2.00
C HIS A 48 -12.59 -0.61 2.25
N ASP A 49 -12.94 -1.70 2.94
CA ASP A 49 -12.13 -2.91 3.16
C ASP A 49 -11.40 -3.37 1.90
N LEU A 50 -12.09 -3.40 0.76
CA LEU A 50 -11.54 -3.79 -0.54
C LEU A 50 -10.41 -2.86 -1.01
N ASN A 51 -10.46 -1.57 -0.69
CA ASN A 51 -9.37 -0.65 -1.01
C ASN A 51 -8.15 -0.90 -0.12
N VAL A 52 -8.35 -1.25 1.15
CA VAL A 52 -7.27 -1.64 2.07
C VAL A 52 -6.59 -2.92 1.55
N VAL A 53 -7.38 -3.94 1.24
CA VAL A 53 -6.88 -5.20 0.65
C VAL A 53 -6.13 -4.92 -0.65
N GLY A 54 -6.73 -4.16 -1.56
CA GLY A 54 -6.12 -3.82 -2.85
C GLY A 54 -4.80 -3.08 -2.69
N LEU A 55 -4.72 -2.10 -1.78
CA LEU A 55 -3.50 -1.34 -1.54
C LEU A 55 -2.39 -2.20 -0.92
N LEU A 56 -2.71 -3.09 0.04
CA LEU A 56 -1.77 -4.10 0.54
C LEU A 56 -1.32 -5.04 -0.59
N GLY A 57 -2.25 -5.44 -1.47
CA GLY A 57 -1.97 -6.25 -2.65
C GLY A 57 -0.95 -5.62 -3.59
N ALA A 58 -1.19 -4.36 -3.97
CA ALA A 58 -0.32 -3.58 -4.85
C ALA A 58 1.09 -3.38 -4.29
N MET A 59 1.24 -3.33 -2.96
CA MET A 59 2.54 -3.25 -2.28
C MET A 59 3.17 -4.62 -1.96
N GLU A 60 2.53 -5.74 -2.33
CA GLU A 60 2.95 -7.10 -2.00
C GLU A 60 2.99 -7.41 -0.49
N LEU A 61 2.14 -6.73 0.26
CA LEU A 61 2.05 -6.83 1.72
C LEU A 61 0.81 -7.61 2.18
N HIS A 62 0.09 -8.24 1.26
CA HIS A 62 -1.16 -8.95 1.55
C HIS A 62 -0.93 -10.38 2.05
N TRP A 63 -1.88 -10.86 2.86
CA TRP A 63 -2.02 -12.27 3.25
C TRP A 63 -3.50 -12.57 3.46
N ALA A 64 -3.86 -13.85 3.61
CA ALA A 64 -5.25 -14.24 3.84
C ALA A 64 -5.71 -13.75 5.22
N HIS A 65 -6.55 -12.71 5.23
CA HIS A 65 -7.22 -12.17 6.41
C HIS A 65 -8.38 -11.26 5.98
N ILE A 66 -9.23 -10.91 6.95
CA ILE A 66 -10.33 -9.94 6.78
C ILE A 66 -9.94 -8.66 7.54
N PRO A 67 -9.84 -7.49 6.88
CA PRO A 67 -9.66 -6.23 7.59
C PRO A 67 -10.87 -5.96 8.49
N TYR A 68 -10.65 -5.67 9.77
CA TYR A 68 -11.75 -5.31 10.66
C TYR A 68 -12.23 -3.89 10.36
N TYR A 69 -13.40 -3.54 10.90
CA TYR A 69 -13.82 -2.14 10.92
C TYR A 69 -12.72 -1.26 11.52
N THR A 70 -12.55 -0.09 10.92
CA THR A 70 -11.47 0.87 11.22
C THR A 70 -10.05 0.40 10.90
N ALA A 71 -9.88 -0.72 10.19
CA ALA A 71 -8.57 -1.09 9.66
C ALA A 71 -8.01 0.03 8.77
N CYS A 72 -6.71 0.31 8.91
CA CYS A 72 -6.07 1.37 8.15
C CYS A 72 -4.61 1.05 7.83
N ILE A 73 -4.14 1.66 6.75
CA ILE A 73 -2.74 1.63 6.32
C ILE A 73 -2.21 3.04 6.47
N ILE A 74 -1.05 3.17 7.12
CA ILE A 74 -0.32 4.44 7.22
C ILE A 74 0.97 4.29 6.43
N ILE A 75 1.21 5.22 5.52
CA ILE A 75 2.45 5.30 4.75
C ILE A 75 3.14 6.59 5.19
N GLU A 76 4.23 6.44 5.94
CA GLU A 76 4.99 7.53 6.52
C GLU A 76 6.22 7.79 5.67
N LEU A 77 6.45 9.07 5.34
CA LEU A 77 7.64 9.53 4.65
C LEU A 77 8.58 10.18 5.66
N TYR A 78 9.81 9.68 5.72
CA TYR A 78 10.87 10.15 6.60
C TYR A 78 12.00 10.77 5.79
N GLN A 79 12.61 11.81 6.36
CA GLN A 79 13.85 12.38 5.86
C GLN A 79 14.97 12.06 6.86
N ILE A 80 15.92 11.20 6.49
CA ILE A 80 17.06 10.83 7.35
C ILE A 80 18.33 11.36 6.67
N GLY A 81 18.85 12.46 7.19
CA GLY A 81 19.91 13.21 6.51
C GLY A 81 19.40 13.77 5.18
N HIS A 82 20.07 13.42 4.08
CA HIS A 82 19.68 13.83 2.73
C HIS A 82 18.78 12.81 2.02
N ASP A 83 18.56 11.64 2.61
CA ASP A 83 17.89 10.53 1.94
C ASP A 83 16.44 10.34 2.45
N PRO A 84 15.46 10.19 1.55
CA PRO A 84 14.07 9.91 1.91
C PRO A 84 13.80 8.41 2.08
N TYR A 85 12.96 8.07 3.07
CA TYR A 85 12.57 6.70 3.41
C TYR A 85 11.06 6.59 3.59
N VAL A 86 10.51 5.42 3.32
CA VAL A 86 9.11 5.07 3.49
C VAL A 86 9.00 3.99 4.57
N LYS A 87 8.06 4.19 5.49
CA LYS A 87 7.61 3.18 6.44
C LYS A 87 6.14 2.90 6.22
N VAL A 88 5.77 1.63 6.17
CA VAL A 88 4.37 1.22 6.05
C VAL A 88 3.92 0.57 7.35
N LEU A 89 2.83 1.08 7.92
CA LEU A 89 2.16 0.53 9.08
C LEU A 89 0.79 0.01 8.67
N TYR A 90 0.39 -1.10 9.25
CA TYR A 90 -0.96 -1.62 9.08
C TYR A 90 -1.59 -1.92 10.44
N GLN A 91 -2.79 -1.39 10.66
CA GLN A 91 -3.64 -1.76 11.78
C GLN A 91 -4.80 -2.58 11.22
N GLU A 92 -4.77 -3.88 11.48
CA GLU A 92 -5.85 -4.80 11.11
C GLU A 92 -7.07 -4.66 12.03
N ASP A 93 -6.81 -4.43 13.31
CA ASP A 93 -7.77 -4.39 14.41
C ASP A 93 -7.30 -3.34 15.43
N TYR A 94 -8.18 -2.42 15.82
CA TYR A 94 -7.85 -1.34 16.74
C TYR A 94 -7.30 -1.85 18.09
N SER A 95 -7.70 -3.05 18.52
CA SER A 95 -7.26 -3.66 19.78
C SER A 95 -5.83 -4.21 19.74
N LYS A 96 -5.28 -4.45 18.54
CA LYS A 96 -3.94 -5.05 18.34
C LYS A 96 -2.84 -4.02 18.07
N GLY A 97 -3.19 -2.76 17.81
CA GLY A 97 -2.25 -1.69 17.48
C GLY A 97 -1.70 -1.77 16.05
N PHE A 98 -0.66 -0.99 15.77
CA PHE A 98 -0.02 -0.91 14.45
C PHE A 98 1.09 -1.93 14.28
N LYS A 99 1.08 -2.65 13.17
CA LYS A 99 2.15 -3.55 12.74
C LYS A 99 3.03 -2.88 11.70
N GLU A 100 4.34 -2.97 11.89
CA GLU A 100 5.32 -2.55 10.89
C GLU A 100 5.38 -3.56 9.73
N MET A 101 5.19 -3.07 8.52
CA MET A 101 5.19 -3.87 7.31
C MET A 101 6.58 -3.82 6.65
N ARG A 102 6.99 -4.94 6.05
CA ARG A 102 8.27 -5.07 5.36
C ARG A 102 8.02 -5.47 3.92
N LEU A 103 8.37 -4.58 3.00
CA LEU A 103 8.31 -4.88 1.58
C LEU A 103 9.39 -5.92 1.23
N PRO A 104 9.18 -6.71 0.16
CA PRO A 104 10.22 -7.59 -0.36
C PRO A 104 11.54 -6.84 -0.54
N GLU A 105 12.62 -7.44 -0.02
CA GLU A 105 13.98 -6.91 -0.07
C GLU A 105 14.22 -5.59 0.69
N CYS A 106 13.27 -5.09 1.48
CA CYS A 106 13.43 -3.88 2.30
C CYS A 106 13.38 -4.20 3.80
N ASP A 107 14.11 -3.40 4.58
CA ASP A 107 13.87 -3.27 6.01
C ASP A 107 12.59 -2.45 6.25
N VAL A 108 12.19 -2.30 7.52
CA VAL A 108 10.98 -1.53 7.91
C VAL A 108 11.02 -0.09 7.38
N LEU A 109 12.20 0.54 7.40
CA LEU A 109 12.46 1.82 6.74
C LEU A 109 13.08 1.54 5.37
N CYS A 110 12.25 1.62 4.34
CA CYS A 110 12.65 1.32 2.96
C CYS A 110 13.08 2.62 2.26
N PRO A 111 14.27 2.70 1.64
CA PRO A 111 14.63 3.86 0.82
C PRO A 111 13.56 4.14 -0.23
N LEU A 112 13.13 5.41 -0.39
CA LEU A 112 12.00 5.77 -1.24
C LEU A 112 12.15 5.25 -2.67
N GLU A 113 13.34 5.38 -3.26
CA GLU A 113 13.62 4.90 -4.62
C GLU A 113 13.51 3.38 -4.74
N LYS A 114 13.90 2.64 -3.69
CA LYS A 114 13.71 1.19 -3.64
C LYS A 114 12.25 0.82 -3.49
N PHE A 115 11.51 1.53 -2.63
CA PHE A 115 10.07 1.36 -2.48
C PHE A 115 9.34 1.53 -3.82
N LYS A 116 9.60 2.64 -4.53
CA LYS A 116 9.04 2.91 -5.87
C LYS A 116 9.34 1.78 -6.85
N LYS A 117 10.59 1.32 -6.90
CA LYS A 117 11.00 0.21 -7.78
C LYS A 117 10.27 -1.09 -7.46
N THR A 118 10.07 -1.42 -6.18
CA THR A 118 9.35 -2.63 -5.78
C THR A 118 7.89 -2.58 -6.22
N VAL A 119 7.23 -1.44 -6.03
CA VAL A 119 5.80 -1.31 -6.34
C VAL A 119 5.49 -0.98 -7.81
N ASP A 120 6.49 -0.63 -8.61
CA ASP A 120 6.37 -0.23 -10.02
C ASP A 120 5.55 -1.22 -10.86
N ARG A 121 5.75 -2.53 -10.63
CA ARG A 121 5.01 -3.59 -11.34
C ARG A 121 3.49 -3.55 -11.13
N SER A 122 3.05 -2.91 -10.04
CA SER A 122 1.66 -2.74 -9.65
C SER A 122 1.12 -1.36 -10.04
N ILE A 123 1.91 -0.50 -10.69
CA ILE A 123 1.45 0.81 -11.15
C ILE A 123 0.84 0.66 -12.56
N PRO A 124 -0.34 1.25 -12.83
CA PRO A 124 -0.93 1.21 -14.16
C PRO A 124 -0.11 2.06 -15.15
N GLY A 125 0.23 1.47 -16.29
CA GLY A 125 0.78 2.18 -17.45
C GLY A 125 -0.28 2.57 -18.47
N ASP A 126 0.11 3.31 -19.50
CA ASP A 126 -0.83 3.89 -20.50
C ASP A 126 -1.63 2.86 -21.30
N ASN A 127 -1.13 1.61 -21.37
CA ASN A 127 -1.77 0.50 -22.08
C ASN A 127 -2.56 -0.44 -21.15
N ASP A 128 -2.59 -0.16 -19.85
CA ASP A 128 -3.37 -0.95 -18.89
C ASP A 128 -4.80 -0.39 -18.86
N TYR A 129 -5.72 -1.11 -19.50
CA TYR A 129 -7.15 -0.77 -19.57
C TYR A 129 -8.01 -1.77 -18.78
N CYS A 130 -9.14 -1.30 -18.27
CA CYS A 130 -10.16 -2.12 -17.60
C CYS A 130 -11.02 -2.92 -18.57
#